data_AF-A0A015SSB7-F1
#
_entry.id   AF-A0A015SSB7-F1
#
_cell.length_a   1.000
_cell.length_b   1.000
_cell.length_c   1.000
_cell.angle_alpha   90.00
_cell.angle_beta   90.00
_cell.angle_gamma   90.00
#
_symmetry.space_group_name_H-M   'P 1'
#
loop_
_entity.id
_entity.type
_entity.pdbx_description
1 polymer ?
#
loop_
_entity_poly.entity_id
_entity_poly.type
_entity_poly.pdbx_seq_one_letter_code
_entity_poly.pdbx_strand_id
1 'polypeptide(L)'
;MEPMQVNSIPVYWGNPLVGKDFNVDSFVNAHDFDSLERLVEYIIELDSSKDKYLEMLEKPWLLDKTYLDWKQLLLNFINNIMMKSYKDAKYLVNYGHAGKYRNEQRFWGRCERKFKLQRIIEYYSQLFDRK
;
A
#
# COMPACT_ATOMS: atom_id res chain seq x y z
N MET A 1 4.83 -16.58 -2.47
CA MET A 1 6.14 -16.89 -3.10
C MET A 1 6.73 -18.19 -2.55
N GLU A 2 6.49 -18.47 -1.27
CA GLU A 2 6.93 -19.61 -0.48
C GLU A 2 6.84 -20.96 -1.21
N PRO A 3 5.70 -21.37 -1.82
CA PRO A 3 5.63 -22.65 -2.54
C PRO A 3 6.64 -22.75 -3.70
N MET A 4 6.77 -21.69 -4.50
CA MET A 4 7.74 -21.65 -5.61
C MET A 4 9.19 -21.73 -5.11
N GLN A 5 9.50 -21.15 -3.93
CA GLN A 5 10.85 -21.18 -3.36
C GLN A 5 11.28 -22.55 -2.85
N VAL A 6 10.32 -23.41 -2.48
CA VAL A 6 10.58 -24.78 -2.00
C VAL A 6 10.37 -25.82 -3.10
N ASN A 7 10.35 -25.41 -4.38
CA ASN A 7 10.09 -26.25 -5.54
C ASN A 7 8.79 -27.05 -5.42
N SER A 8 7.71 -26.35 -5.05
CA SER A 8 6.36 -26.89 -5.04
C SER A 8 5.46 -26.09 -5.97
N ILE A 9 4.56 -26.78 -6.67
CA ILE A 9 3.56 -26.16 -7.54
C ILE A 9 2.47 -25.53 -6.66
N PRO A 10 2.28 -24.20 -6.72
CA PRO A 10 1.20 -23.55 -5.99
C PRO A 10 -0.16 -23.86 -6.61
N VAL A 11 -1.18 -24.05 -5.77
CA VAL A 11 -2.59 -23.91 -6.16
C VAL A 11 -3.08 -22.56 -5.64
N TYR A 12 -3.28 -21.60 -6.54
CA TYR A 12 -3.54 -20.21 -6.20
C TYR A 12 -5.01 -19.83 -6.35
N TRP A 13 -5.53 -19.12 -5.34
CA TRP A 13 -6.81 -18.41 -5.39
C TRP A 13 -6.65 -17.06 -4.68
N GLY A 14 -7.23 -15.99 -5.25
CA GLY A 14 -7.04 -14.63 -4.75
C GLY A 14 -7.24 -13.58 -5.84
N ASN A 15 -6.20 -12.82 -6.18
CA ASN A 15 -6.22 -11.80 -7.23
C ASN A 15 -6.38 -12.44 -8.63
N PRO A 16 -7.48 -12.19 -9.38
CA PRO A 16 -7.66 -12.74 -10.73
C PRO A 16 -6.60 -12.25 -11.74
N LEU A 17 -5.90 -11.15 -11.43
CA LEU A 17 -4.86 -10.59 -12.29
C LEU A 17 -3.45 -11.10 -11.92
N VAL A 18 -3.34 -12.21 -11.18
CA VAL A 18 -2.06 -12.81 -10.77
C VAL A 18 -1.10 -13.09 -11.92
N GLY A 19 -1.62 -13.34 -13.13
CA GLY A 19 -0.81 -13.52 -14.34
C GLY A 19 -0.03 -12.28 -14.80
N LYS A 20 -0.26 -11.10 -14.17
CA LYS A 20 0.59 -9.92 -14.37
C LYS A 20 1.89 -9.98 -13.57
N ASP A 21 1.89 -10.74 -12.48
CA ASP A 21 3.01 -10.83 -11.54
C ASP A 21 3.79 -12.14 -11.74
N PHE A 22 3.12 -13.21 -12.16
CA PHE A 22 3.69 -14.56 -12.31
C PHE A 22 3.37 -15.20 -13.66
N ASN A 23 4.21 -16.14 -14.06
CA ASN A 23 3.96 -17.00 -15.21
C ASN A 23 2.79 -17.95 -14.90
N VAL A 24 1.70 -17.87 -15.67
CA VAL A 24 0.51 -18.71 -15.49
C VAL A 24 0.78 -20.20 -15.73
N ASP A 25 1.85 -20.53 -16.47
CA ASP A 25 2.21 -21.92 -16.74
C ASP A 25 2.97 -22.59 -15.58
N SER A 26 3.34 -21.85 -14.52
CA SER A 26 4.15 -22.37 -13.41
C SER A 26 3.34 -22.70 -12.14
N PHE A 27 2.01 -22.56 -12.17
CA PHE A 27 1.15 -22.81 -11.03
C PHE A 27 -0.27 -23.14 -11.50
N VAL A 28 -1.08 -23.69 -10.60
CA VAL A 28 -2.51 -23.93 -10.87
C VAL A 28 -3.30 -22.71 -10.44
N ASN A 29 -3.89 -21.99 -11.39
CA ASN A 29 -4.76 -20.85 -11.10
C ASN A 29 -6.22 -21.32 -10.97
N ALA A 30 -6.80 -21.22 -9.78
CA ALA A 30 -8.18 -21.63 -9.53
C ALA A 30 -9.21 -20.86 -10.36
N HIS A 31 -8.88 -19.65 -10.83
CA HIS A 31 -9.76 -18.84 -11.68
C HIS A 31 -9.89 -19.36 -13.12
N ASP A 32 -9.04 -20.31 -13.54
CA ASP A 32 -9.08 -20.88 -14.89
C ASP A 32 -10.12 -22.02 -15.03
N PHE A 33 -10.82 -22.35 -13.94
CA PHE A 33 -11.78 -23.45 -13.87
C PHE A 33 -13.19 -22.95 -13.56
N ASP A 34 -14.18 -23.51 -14.25
CA ASP A 34 -15.60 -23.15 -14.07
C ASP A 34 -16.20 -23.65 -12.75
N SER A 35 -15.55 -24.63 -12.09
CA SER A 35 -16.01 -25.18 -10.82
C SER A 35 -14.87 -25.76 -9.99
N LEU A 36 -15.12 -25.93 -8.68
CA LEU A 36 -14.17 -26.54 -7.76
C LEU A 36 -13.90 -28.01 -8.13
N GLU A 37 -14.92 -28.72 -8.61
CA GLU A 37 -14.80 -30.11 -9.05
C GLU A 37 -13.82 -30.22 -10.22
N ARG A 38 -13.91 -29.32 -11.21
CA ARG A 38 -12.97 -29.29 -12.35
C ARG A 38 -11.54 -28.98 -11.92
N LEU A 39 -11.36 -28.06 -10.97
CA LEU A 39 -10.05 -27.77 -10.40
C LEU A 39 -9.46 -29.00 -9.69
N VAL A 40 -10.27 -29.71 -8.88
CA VAL A 40 -9.84 -30.93 -8.18
C VAL A 40 -9.51 -32.04 -9.18
N GLU A 41 -10.32 -32.26 -10.20
CA GLU A 41 -10.05 -33.21 -11.29
C GLU A 41 -8.68 -32.94 -11.95
N TYR A 42 -8.40 -31.66 -12.25
CA TYR A 42 -7.13 -31.25 -12.83
C TYR A 42 -5.94 -31.49 -11.89
N ILE A 43 -6.08 -31.20 -10.60
CA ILE A 43 -5.02 -31.45 -9.61
C ILE A 43 -4.72 -32.96 -9.51
N ILE A 44 -5.77 -33.81 -9.50
CA ILE A 44 -5.61 -35.26 -9.48
C ILE A 44 -4.87 -35.74 -10.74
N GLU A 45 -5.23 -35.21 -11.91
CA GLU A 45 -4.57 -35.52 -13.18
C GLU A 45 -3.09 -35.12 -13.17
N LEU A 46 -2.78 -33.92 -12.65
CA LEU A 46 -1.42 -33.39 -12.55
C LEU A 46 -0.56 -34.23 -11.60
N ASP A 47 -1.08 -34.58 -10.42
CA ASP A 47 -0.37 -35.40 -9.42
C ASP A 47 -0.18 -36.85 -9.88
N SER A 48 -1.10 -37.37 -10.70
CA SER A 48 -1.00 -38.73 -11.25
C SER A 48 0.01 -38.86 -12.39
N SER A 49 0.48 -37.74 -12.98
CA SER A 49 1.40 -37.74 -14.11
C SER A 49 2.70 -37.03 -13.76
N LYS A 50 3.75 -37.81 -13.53
CA LYS A 50 5.10 -37.30 -13.23
C LYS A 50 5.59 -36.31 -14.28
N ASP A 51 5.36 -36.60 -15.56
CA ASP A 51 5.86 -35.76 -16.65
C ASP A 51 5.15 -34.39 -16.68
N LYS A 52 3.82 -34.36 -16.51
CA LYS A 52 3.05 -33.09 -16.43
C LYS A 52 3.44 -32.27 -15.20
N TYR A 53 3.61 -32.93 -14.06
CA TYR A 53 4.06 -32.28 -12.84
C TYR A 53 5.44 -31.63 -13.02
N LEU A 54 6.41 -32.38 -13.55
CA LEU A 54 7.76 -31.85 -13.78
C LEU A 54 7.77 -30.74 -14.84
N GLU A 55 6.98 -30.88 -15.91
CA GLU A 55 6.86 -29.84 -16.93
C GLU A 55 6.41 -28.50 -16.34
N MET A 56 5.40 -28.50 -15.48
CA MET A 56 4.91 -27.29 -14.80
C MET A 56 5.93 -26.76 -13.78
N LEU A 57 6.54 -27.66 -12.99
CA LEU A 57 7.52 -27.29 -11.96
C LEU A 57 8.78 -26.64 -12.55
N GLU A 58 9.21 -27.07 -13.74
CA GLU A 58 10.38 -26.53 -14.43
C GLU A 58 10.13 -25.15 -15.07
N LYS A 59 8.86 -24.71 -15.22
CA LYS A 59 8.58 -23.39 -15.78
C LYS A 59 9.11 -22.30 -14.85
N PRO A 60 9.75 -21.24 -15.38
CA PRO A 60 10.08 -20.07 -14.58
C PRO A 60 8.80 -19.42 -14.08
N TRP A 61 8.75 -19.14 -12.78
CA TRP A 61 7.57 -18.58 -12.12
C TRP A 61 7.50 -17.05 -12.21
N LEU A 62 8.63 -16.39 -12.44
CA LEU A 62 8.71 -14.96 -12.71
C LEU A 62 8.65 -14.70 -14.21
N LEU A 63 7.99 -13.60 -14.58
CA LEU A 63 7.99 -13.10 -15.96
C LEU A 63 9.33 -12.43 -16.27
N ASP A 64 9.86 -12.67 -17.48
CA ASP A 64 11.08 -12.00 -17.97
C ASP A 64 10.94 -10.48 -17.99
N LYS A 65 9.71 -9.99 -18.23
CA LYS A 65 9.39 -8.56 -18.25
C LYS A 65 8.22 -8.32 -17.32
N THR A 66 8.45 -7.52 -16.29
CA THR A 66 7.38 -7.00 -15.45
C THR A 66 6.57 -5.96 -16.22
N TYR A 67 5.26 -5.95 -16.02
CA TYR A 67 4.38 -4.94 -16.65
C TYR A 67 4.59 -3.52 -16.07
N LEU A 68 5.25 -3.42 -14.92
CA LEU A 68 5.64 -2.16 -14.28
C LEU A 68 7.12 -2.17 -13.93
N ASP A 69 7.72 -0.98 -14.01
CA ASP A 69 9.01 -0.72 -13.37
C ASP A 69 8.76 -0.38 -11.89
N TRP A 70 8.65 -1.44 -11.08
CA TRP A 70 8.43 -1.31 -9.63
C TRP A 70 9.51 -0.49 -8.94
N LYS A 71 10.77 -0.58 -9.40
CA LYS A 71 11.88 0.18 -8.84
C LYS A 71 11.68 1.67 -9.10
N GLN A 72 11.40 2.05 -10.35
CA GLN A 72 11.18 3.45 -10.70
C GLN A 72 9.91 4.00 -10.03
N LEU A 73 8.84 3.21 -9.93
CA LEU A 73 7.63 3.61 -9.19
C LEU A 73 7.93 3.88 -7.72
N LEU A 74 8.69 3.00 -7.05
CA LEU A 74 9.10 3.19 -5.67
C LEU A 74 9.97 4.44 -5.51
N LEU A 75 10.96 4.63 -6.39
CA LEU A 75 11.81 5.82 -6.38
C LEU A 75 10.99 7.10 -6.60
N ASN A 76 10.05 7.09 -7.54
CA ASN A 76 9.15 8.22 -7.78
C ASN A 76 8.30 8.54 -6.54
N PHE A 77 7.76 7.51 -5.89
CA PHE A 77 6.99 7.66 -4.67
C PHE A 77 7.81 8.29 -3.54
N ILE A 78 9.02 7.76 -3.27
CA ILE A 78 9.93 8.27 -2.24
C ILE A 78 10.37 9.70 -2.58
N ASN A 79 10.79 9.96 -3.82
CA ASN A 79 11.22 11.30 -4.25
C ASN A 79 10.09 12.33 -4.09
N ASN A 80 8.85 11.97 -4.42
CA ASN A 80 7.68 12.82 -4.22
C ASN A 80 7.40 13.12 -2.74
N ILE A 81 7.80 12.26 -1.81
CA ILE A 81 7.71 12.53 -0.37
C ILE A 81 8.86 13.46 0.06
N MET A 82 10.09 13.12 -0.32
CA MET A 82 11.30 13.78 0.17
C MET A 82 11.51 15.18 -0.42
N MET A 83 11.14 15.38 -1.69
CA MET A 83 11.43 16.63 -2.42
C MET A 83 10.32 17.67 -2.30
N LYS A 84 9.17 17.34 -1.71
CA LYS A 84 8.10 18.32 -1.49
C LYS A 84 8.51 19.35 -0.45
N SER A 85 8.24 20.62 -0.74
CA SER A 85 8.38 21.68 0.24
C SER A 85 7.44 21.43 1.43
N TYR A 86 7.81 21.87 2.64
CA TYR A 86 6.95 21.73 3.83
C TYR A 86 5.53 22.28 3.62
N LYS A 87 5.38 23.34 2.82
CA LYS A 87 4.07 23.94 2.53
C LYS A 87 3.18 23.02 1.70
N ASP A 88 3.79 22.23 0.81
CA ASP A 88 3.12 21.34 -0.15
C ASP A 88 3.05 19.88 0.33
N ALA A 89 3.85 19.51 1.33
CA ALA A 89 3.85 18.21 1.99
C ALA A 89 2.66 18.03 2.97
N LYS A 90 1.45 18.49 2.61
CA LYS A 90 0.25 18.35 3.44
C LYS A 90 -0.58 17.15 3.02
N TYR A 91 -0.40 16.06 3.75
CA TYR A 91 -1.24 14.87 3.62
C TYR A 91 -2.29 14.88 4.74
N LEU A 92 -3.31 15.73 4.57
CA LEU A 92 -4.39 15.87 5.54
C LEU A 92 -5.64 15.17 5.01
N VAL A 93 -6.06 14.12 5.71
CA VAL A 93 -7.32 13.43 5.41
C VAL A 93 -8.48 14.40 5.64
N ASN A 94 -9.29 14.63 4.61
CA ASN A 94 -10.46 15.52 4.66
C ASN A 94 -11.78 14.79 4.98
N TYR A 95 -11.70 13.52 5.33
CA TYR A 95 -12.84 12.67 5.67
C TYR A 95 -12.99 12.47 7.18
N GLY A 96 -14.19 12.07 7.61
CA GLY A 96 -14.51 11.79 9.01
C GLY A 96 -14.27 12.98 9.95
N HIS A 97 -13.89 12.70 11.19
CA HIS A 97 -13.69 13.73 12.21
C HIS A 97 -12.37 14.52 12.07
N ALA A 98 -11.48 14.12 11.14
CA ALA A 98 -10.18 14.76 10.96
C ALA A 98 -10.29 16.25 10.59
N GLY A 99 -11.28 16.61 9.77
CA GLY A 99 -11.55 18.02 9.42
C GLY A 99 -12.02 18.84 10.64
N LYS A 100 -12.97 18.29 11.41
CA LYS A 100 -13.50 18.92 12.62
C LYS A 100 -12.40 19.13 13.67
N TYR A 101 -11.61 18.10 13.96
CA TYR A 101 -10.49 18.17 14.89
C TYR A 101 -9.48 19.25 14.49
N ARG A 102 -9.11 19.36 13.19
CA ARG A 102 -8.21 20.43 12.73
C ARG A 102 -8.80 21.82 12.91
N ASN A 103 -10.11 21.98 12.68
CA ASN A 103 -10.78 23.26 12.88
C ASN A 103 -10.81 23.65 14.36
N GLU A 104 -11.06 22.69 15.25
CA GLU A 104 -10.98 22.88 16.71
C GLU A 104 -9.56 23.24 17.14
N GLN A 105 -8.53 22.50 16.70
CA GLN A 105 -7.13 22.81 16.99
C GLN A 105 -6.73 24.21 16.50
N ARG A 106 -7.16 24.61 15.29
CA ARG A 106 -6.93 25.97 14.77
C ARG A 106 -7.64 27.03 15.60
N PHE A 107 -8.87 26.76 16.03
CA PHE A 107 -9.64 27.65 16.89
C PHE A 107 -8.94 27.84 18.24
N TRP A 108 -8.60 26.74 18.93
CA TRP A 108 -7.91 26.77 20.20
C TRP A 108 -6.53 27.45 20.11
N GLY A 109 -5.75 27.16 19.07
CA GLY A 109 -4.47 27.83 18.85
C GLY A 109 -4.60 29.34 18.55
N ARG A 110 -5.72 29.80 17.97
CA ARG A 110 -6.00 31.25 17.84
C ARG A 110 -6.36 31.86 19.19
N CYS A 111 -7.24 31.21 19.96
CA CYS A 111 -7.61 31.65 21.30
C CYS A 111 -6.38 31.76 22.21
N GLU A 112 -5.53 30.73 22.27
CA GLU A 112 -4.33 30.72 23.10
C GLU A 112 -3.35 31.86 22.73
N ARG A 113 -3.16 32.11 21.43
CA ARG A 113 -2.34 33.26 20.96
C ARG A 113 -2.94 34.60 21.37
N LYS A 114 -4.27 34.77 21.23
CA LYS A 114 -4.97 35.99 21.65
C LYS A 114 -4.83 36.22 23.15
N PHE A 115 -5.01 35.18 23.97
CA PHE A 115 -4.82 35.25 25.42
C PHE A 115 -3.38 35.59 25.80
N LYS A 116 -2.37 34.97 25.17
CA LYS A 116 -0.96 35.32 25.41
C LYS A 116 -0.66 36.78 25.04
N LEU A 117 -1.16 37.25 23.90
CA LEU A 117 -0.98 38.64 23.46
C LEU A 117 -1.63 39.63 24.43
N GLN A 118 -2.85 39.34 24.88
CA GLN A 118 -3.58 40.18 25.82
C GLN A 118 -2.84 40.29 27.17
N ARG A 119 -2.33 39.17 27.70
CA ARG A 119 -1.50 39.18 28.91
C ARG A 119 -0.22 40.00 28.76
N ILE A 120 0.42 39.96 27.59
CA ILE A 120 1.60 40.78 27.31
C ILE A 120 1.22 42.26 27.31
N ILE A 121 0.13 42.64 26.64
CA ILE A 121 -0.36 44.03 26.61
C ILE A 121 -0.67 44.52 28.03
N GLU A 122 -1.42 43.74 28.82
CA GLU A 122 -1.76 44.07 30.21
C GLU A 122 -0.51 44.28 31.08
N TYR A 123 0.51 43.42 30.94
CA TYR A 123 1.78 43.57 31.64
C TYR A 123 2.50 44.88 31.28
N TYR A 124 2.57 45.22 29.99
CA TYR A 124 3.22 46.46 29.56
C TYR A 124 2.45 47.70 29.99
N SER A 125 1.11 47.71 29.93
CA SER A 125 0.31 48.84 30.43
C SER A 125 0.57 49.13 31.91
N GLN A 126 0.64 48.09 32.74
CA GLN A 126 0.97 48.23 34.17
C GLN A 126 2.37 48.80 34.43
N LEU A 127 3.32 48.63 33.51
CA LEU A 127 4.66 49.21 33.63
C LEU A 127 4.69 50.70 33.26
N PHE A 128 3.86 51.12 32.31
CA PHE A 128 3.77 52.53 31.89
C PHE A 128 2.88 53.39 32.80
N ASP A 129 1.89 52.78 33.47
CA ASP A 129 1.04 53.44 34.47
C ASP A 129 1.73 53.62 35.85
N ARG A 130 2.97 53.12 36.02
CA ARG A 130 3.77 53.23 37.26
C ARG A 130 4.78 54.39 37.26
N LYS A 131 4.63 55.36 36.36
CA LYS A 131 5.36 56.65 36.37
C LYS A 131 4.42 57.78 36.76
#